data_AF-A0A1B0FJR6-F1
#
_entry.id   AF-A0A1B0FJR6-F1
#
_cell.length_a   1.000
_cell.length_b   1.000
_cell.length_c   1.000
_cell.angle_alpha   90.00
_cell.angle_beta   90.00
_cell.angle_gamma   90.00
#
_symmetry.space_group_name_H-M   'P 1'
#
loop_
_entity.id
_entity.type
_entity.pdbx_description
1 polymer ?
#
loop_
_entity_poly.entity_id
_entity_poly.type
_entity_poly.pdbx_seq_one_letter_code
_entity_poly.pdbx_strand_id
1 'polypeptide(L)'
;MSYSISDNLKLIFNQLKSNTQVACFSQRFEFTELLETLNATERYLLAASFCKLPWDVGSVHVLAVLQKVRILTATEFISRRMYTNQNIHLILNDFLEQEYELITNLIINASFRESLNYLLKLSTEENFEGWKFFLIILQTLSSSNNKVTGPFMHKYLKSRIKHCASVNNKETVMHLLLTARAFTATDMDIQKNLNSYADWYKANIGEMKYYLKPEEFQTILHLLQECIDYEMEEDYLEIHSTIVISPPVLCSKLVHAYKNKCKQRLKQIKGGLQNVDINESIVIEISN
;
A
#
# COMPACT_ATOMS: atom_id res chain seq x y z
N MET A 1 -21.04 44.54 0.32
CA MET A 1 -21.43 43.84 -0.92
C MET A 1 -22.21 42.60 -0.54
N SER A 2 -23.53 42.59 -0.78
CA SER A 2 -24.36 41.41 -0.59
C SER A 2 -24.14 40.45 -1.76
N TYR A 3 -23.40 39.36 -1.54
CA TYR A 3 -23.26 38.31 -2.54
C TYR A 3 -24.60 37.59 -2.66
N SER A 4 -25.34 37.84 -3.74
CA SER A 4 -26.48 37.01 -4.11
C SER A 4 -25.95 35.67 -4.59
N ILE A 5 -26.09 34.64 -3.76
CA ILE A 5 -25.82 33.24 -4.13
C ILE A 5 -26.70 32.91 -5.33
N SER A 6 -26.09 32.51 -6.46
CA SER A 6 -26.80 32.12 -7.67
C SER A 6 -27.76 30.96 -7.37
N ASP A 7 -28.92 30.91 -8.04
CA ASP A 7 -29.89 29.84 -7.82
C ASP A 7 -29.31 28.45 -8.18
N ASN A 8 -28.35 28.42 -9.12
CA ASN A 8 -27.56 27.23 -9.45
C ASN A 8 -26.75 26.73 -8.25
N LEU A 9 -26.09 27.62 -7.50
CA LEU A 9 -25.31 27.22 -6.34
C LEU A 9 -26.21 26.69 -5.20
N LYS A 10 -27.43 27.22 -5.03
CA LYS A 10 -28.42 26.67 -4.08
C LYS A 10 -28.89 25.28 -4.48
N LEU A 11 -29.15 25.07 -5.78
CA LEU A 11 -29.53 23.76 -6.33
C LEU A 11 -28.42 22.73 -6.10
N ILE A 12 -27.16 23.13 -6.36
CA ILE A 12 -25.98 22.28 -6.13
C ILE A 12 -25.81 21.95 -4.65
N PHE A 13 -26.02 22.90 -3.72
CA PHE A 13 -25.95 22.59 -2.29
C PHE A 13 -27.03 21.60 -1.83
N ASN A 14 -28.24 21.70 -2.38
CA ASN A 14 -29.32 20.77 -2.08
C ASN A 14 -29.01 19.36 -2.63
N GLN A 15 -28.54 19.27 -3.88
CA GLN A 15 -28.12 18.01 -4.50
C GLN A 15 -26.92 17.38 -3.78
N LEU A 16 -25.96 18.20 -3.36
CA LEU A 16 -24.78 17.72 -2.65
C LEU A 16 -25.16 17.13 -1.29
N LYS A 17 -26.13 17.73 -0.57
CA LYS A 17 -26.64 17.18 0.68
C LYS A 17 -27.46 15.89 0.50
N SER A 18 -28.23 15.75 -0.59
CA SER A 18 -28.96 14.51 -0.89
C SER A 18 -28.04 13.38 -1.31
N ASN A 19 -27.02 13.70 -2.13
CA ASN A 19 -26.11 12.71 -2.71
C ASN A 19 -25.10 12.16 -1.70
N THR A 20 -24.82 12.89 -0.62
CA THR A 20 -24.03 12.35 0.50
C THR A 20 -24.83 11.36 1.37
N GLN A 21 -26.17 11.48 1.39
CA GLN A 21 -27.06 10.72 2.29
C GLN A 21 -27.73 9.49 1.64
N VAL A 22 -27.84 9.43 0.32
CA VAL A 22 -28.56 8.36 -0.39
C VAL A 22 -27.66 7.71 -1.44
N ALA A 23 -27.55 6.37 -1.41
CA ALA A 23 -26.74 5.56 -2.32
C ALA A 23 -27.21 5.56 -3.80
N CYS A 24 -28.17 6.40 -4.18
CA CYS A 24 -28.80 6.37 -5.50
C CYS A 24 -28.00 7.23 -6.50
N PHE A 25 -26.93 6.67 -7.06
CA PHE A 25 -25.99 7.36 -7.96
C PHE A 25 -26.36 7.30 -9.46
N SER A 26 -27.64 7.30 -9.80
CA SER A 26 -28.11 7.30 -11.20
C SER A 26 -27.98 8.66 -11.91
N GLN A 27 -27.52 9.73 -11.23
CA GLN A 27 -27.47 11.12 -11.76
C GLN A 27 -26.04 11.67 -11.97
N ARG A 28 -25.01 10.81 -12.09
CA ARG A 28 -23.58 11.24 -12.19
C ARG A 28 -23.29 12.21 -13.34
N PHE A 29 -24.02 12.11 -14.45
CA PHE A 29 -23.80 12.93 -15.64
C PHE A 29 -24.30 14.37 -15.44
N GLU A 30 -25.54 14.53 -14.98
CA GLU A 30 -26.17 15.84 -14.74
C GLU A 30 -25.44 16.65 -13.65
N PHE A 31 -24.94 15.98 -12.60
CA PHE A 31 -24.21 16.65 -11.53
C PHE A 31 -22.84 17.19 -12.01
N THR A 32 -22.17 16.49 -12.92
CA THR A 32 -20.85 16.93 -13.42
C THR A 32 -20.99 18.16 -14.32
N GLU A 33 -21.96 18.16 -15.24
CA GLU A 33 -22.24 19.31 -16.12
C GLU A 33 -22.60 20.57 -15.31
N LEU A 34 -23.40 20.42 -14.25
CA LEU A 34 -23.74 21.54 -13.36
C LEU A 34 -22.51 22.13 -12.66
N LEU A 35 -21.58 21.29 -12.21
CA LEU A 35 -20.34 21.74 -11.57
C LEU A 35 -19.41 22.50 -12.52
N GLU A 36 -19.43 22.16 -13.81
CA GLU A 36 -18.61 22.85 -14.81
C GLU A 36 -19.06 24.30 -15.04
N THR A 37 -20.36 24.59 -14.86
CA THR A 37 -20.91 25.95 -15.00
C THR A 37 -20.48 26.94 -13.91
N LEU A 38 -19.90 26.46 -12.81
CA LEU A 38 -19.53 27.29 -11.66
C LEU A 38 -18.33 28.19 -11.93
N ASN A 39 -18.41 29.43 -11.46
CA ASN A 39 -17.27 30.35 -11.47
C ASN A 39 -16.27 30.09 -10.33
N ALA A 40 -15.10 30.73 -10.35
CA ALA A 40 -14.02 30.47 -9.39
C ALA A 40 -14.44 30.69 -7.92
N THR A 41 -15.23 31.72 -7.63
CA THR A 41 -15.73 32.03 -6.28
C THR A 41 -16.72 30.97 -5.81
N GLU A 42 -17.63 30.55 -6.67
CA GLU A 42 -18.63 29.51 -6.36
C GLU A 42 -17.95 28.15 -6.14
N ARG A 43 -16.96 27.79 -6.96
CA ARG A 43 -16.13 26.58 -6.77
C ARG A 43 -15.43 26.59 -5.42
N TYR A 44 -14.85 27.73 -5.03
CA TYR A 44 -14.21 27.88 -3.72
C TYR A 44 -15.20 27.71 -2.56
N LEU A 45 -16.38 28.35 -2.64
CA LEU A 45 -17.43 28.24 -1.63
C LEU A 45 -17.98 26.81 -1.53
N LEU A 46 -18.12 26.13 -2.65
CA LEU A 46 -18.55 24.73 -2.71
C LEU A 46 -17.54 23.83 -2.00
N ALA A 47 -16.24 23.95 -2.34
CA ALA A 47 -15.17 23.20 -1.71
C ALA A 47 -15.11 23.44 -0.18
N ALA A 48 -15.22 24.70 0.25
CA ALA A 48 -15.23 25.06 1.66
C ALA A 48 -16.45 24.52 2.42
N SER A 49 -17.61 24.46 1.75
CA SER A 49 -18.85 23.96 2.34
C SER A 49 -18.87 22.44 2.43
N PHE A 50 -18.41 21.73 1.38
CA PHE A 50 -18.29 20.27 1.39
C PHE A 50 -17.39 19.79 2.54
N CYS A 51 -16.25 20.47 2.77
CA CYS A 51 -15.37 20.15 3.89
C CYS A 51 -16.04 20.23 5.28
N LYS A 52 -17.14 20.95 5.45
CA LYS A 52 -17.86 21.10 6.73
C LYS A 52 -18.97 20.06 6.94
N LEU A 53 -19.34 19.29 5.93
CA LEU A 53 -20.42 18.30 6.02
C LEU A 53 -19.96 17.01 6.71
N PRO A 54 -20.83 16.29 7.44
CA PRO A 54 -20.47 14.98 7.99
C PRO A 54 -20.01 14.00 6.89
N TRP A 55 -19.14 13.06 7.26
CA TRP A 55 -18.68 12.03 6.35
C TRP A 55 -19.67 10.86 6.36
N ASP A 56 -20.28 10.56 5.21
CA ASP A 56 -21.33 9.57 5.02
C ASP A 56 -21.04 8.72 3.76
N VAL A 57 -21.75 7.61 3.55
CA VAL A 57 -21.51 6.62 2.49
C VAL A 57 -21.42 7.22 1.08
N GLY A 58 -22.17 8.28 0.77
CA GLY A 58 -22.13 8.93 -0.54
C GLY A 58 -20.98 9.93 -0.74
N SER A 59 -20.30 10.34 0.33
CA SER A 59 -19.30 11.42 0.31
C SER A 59 -18.06 11.07 -0.51
N VAL A 60 -17.67 9.79 -0.56
CA VAL A 60 -16.51 9.33 -1.33
C VAL A 60 -16.67 9.54 -2.83
N HIS A 61 -17.84 9.19 -3.36
CA HIS A 61 -18.14 9.35 -4.78
C HIS A 61 -18.34 10.82 -5.16
N VAL A 62 -18.94 11.63 -4.30
CA VAL A 62 -19.04 13.09 -4.52
C VAL A 62 -17.65 13.71 -4.56
N LEU A 63 -16.75 13.33 -3.65
CA LEU A 63 -15.36 13.80 -3.65
C LEU A 63 -14.62 13.36 -4.93
N ALA A 64 -14.86 12.15 -5.44
CA ALA A 64 -14.32 11.70 -6.72
C ALA A 64 -14.77 12.59 -7.88
N VAL A 65 -16.04 13.00 -7.93
CA VAL A 65 -16.56 13.92 -8.96
C VAL A 65 -15.95 15.32 -8.80
N LEU A 66 -15.91 15.87 -7.58
CA LEU A 66 -15.31 17.18 -7.31
C LEU A 66 -13.82 17.22 -7.70
N GLN A 67 -13.11 16.12 -7.49
CA GLN A 67 -11.71 15.98 -7.89
C GLN A 67 -11.57 15.95 -9.41
N LYS A 68 -12.45 15.24 -10.13
CA LYS A 68 -12.45 15.21 -11.61
C LYS A 68 -12.64 16.59 -12.22
N VAL A 69 -13.53 17.41 -11.63
CA VAL A 69 -13.80 18.80 -12.09
C VAL A 69 -12.78 19.82 -11.53
N ARG A 70 -11.77 19.35 -10.77
CA ARG A 70 -10.71 20.17 -10.14
C ARG A 70 -11.24 21.25 -9.19
N ILE A 71 -12.33 20.96 -8.49
CA ILE A 71 -12.93 21.87 -7.49
C ILE A 71 -12.34 21.62 -6.10
N LEU A 72 -12.20 20.36 -5.72
CA LEU A 72 -11.64 19.96 -4.44
C LEU A 72 -10.94 18.61 -4.60
N THR A 73 -9.67 18.52 -4.21
CA THR A 73 -8.91 17.27 -4.24
C THR A 73 -9.04 16.53 -2.91
N ALA A 74 -8.83 15.21 -2.92
CA ALA A 74 -8.77 14.41 -1.71
C ALA A 74 -7.67 14.90 -0.75
N THR A 75 -6.53 15.34 -1.28
CA THR A 75 -5.44 15.95 -0.50
C THR A 75 -5.89 17.19 0.24
N GLU A 76 -6.52 18.11 -0.48
CA GLU A 76 -7.01 19.36 0.08
C GLU A 76 -8.13 19.13 1.10
N PHE A 77 -9.01 18.15 0.82
CA PHE A 77 -10.06 17.74 1.74
C PHE A 77 -9.50 17.19 3.06
N ILE A 78 -8.56 16.23 2.99
CA ILE A 78 -7.92 15.68 4.19
C ILE A 78 -7.14 16.76 4.93
N SER A 79 -6.39 17.60 4.21
CA SER A 79 -5.61 18.68 4.83
C SER A 79 -6.50 19.64 5.61
N ARG A 80 -7.65 20.03 5.05
CA ARG A 80 -8.63 20.88 5.74
C ARG A 80 -9.28 20.18 6.95
N ARG A 81 -9.44 18.85 6.92
CA ARG A 81 -10.04 18.07 8.02
C ARG A 81 -9.08 17.64 9.12
N MET A 82 -7.79 17.49 8.81
CA MET A 82 -6.72 17.19 9.78
C MET A 82 -6.70 18.21 10.91
N TYR A 83 -6.94 19.50 10.62
CA TYR A 83 -7.02 20.55 11.63
C TYR A 83 -8.27 20.45 12.55
N THR A 84 -9.23 19.58 12.23
CA THR A 84 -10.51 19.45 12.94
C THR A 84 -10.71 18.11 13.67
N ASN A 85 -9.72 17.21 13.70
CA ASN A 85 -9.71 15.96 14.50
C ASN A 85 -10.95 15.03 14.31
N GLN A 86 -11.46 14.87 13.08
CA GLN A 86 -12.58 13.96 12.80
C GLN A 86 -12.12 12.69 12.11
N ASN A 87 -12.30 11.51 12.73
CA ASN A 87 -12.31 10.14 12.17
C ASN A 87 -11.64 9.90 10.80
N ILE A 88 -10.43 10.41 10.57
CA ILE A 88 -9.75 10.34 9.28
C ILE A 88 -9.52 8.88 8.86
N HIS A 89 -9.30 7.99 9.83
CA HIS A 89 -9.14 6.56 9.59
C HIS A 89 -10.36 5.94 8.88
N LEU A 90 -11.59 6.35 9.22
CA LEU A 90 -12.80 5.85 8.55
C LEU A 90 -12.87 6.37 7.10
N ILE A 91 -12.53 7.64 6.89
CA ILE A 91 -12.50 8.26 5.55
C ILE A 91 -11.48 7.57 4.64
N LEU A 92 -10.29 7.26 5.18
CA LEU A 92 -9.24 6.55 4.45
C LEU A 92 -9.64 5.11 4.12
N ASN A 93 -10.36 4.43 5.01
CA ASN A 93 -10.92 3.11 4.73
C ASN A 93 -11.97 3.18 3.62
N ASP A 94 -12.88 4.17 3.64
CA ASP A 94 -13.88 4.33 2.58
C ASP A 94 -13.25 4.65 1.22
N PHE A 95 -12.17 5.45 1.20
CA PHE A 95 -11.41 5.67 -0.03
C PHE A 95 -10.88 4.36 -0.59
N LEU A 96 -10.41 3.44 0.25
CA LEU A 96 -9.89 2.16 -0.20
C LEU A 96 -10.95 1.22 -0.76
N GLU A 97 -12.07 1.14 -0.06
CA GLU A 97 -13.12 0.19 -0.40
C GLU A 97 -13.89 0.63 -1.64
N GLN A 98 -14.06 1.95 -1.84
CA GLN A 98 -15.00 2.48 -2.82
C GLN A 98 -14.36 3.28 -3.96
N GLU A 99 -13.25 4.01 -3.72
CA GLU A 99 -12.61 4.89 -4.73
C GLU A 99 -11.08 5.04 -4.51
N TYR A 100 -10.32 3.95 -4.68
CA TYR A 100 -8.88 3.90 -4.34
C TYR A 100 -8.02 4.93 -5.11
N GLU A 101 -8.48 5.40 -6.28
CA GLU A 101 -7.82 6.43 -7.08
C GLU A 101 -7.68 7.78 -6.34
N LEU A 102 -8.57 8.06 -5.38
CA LEU A 102 -8.51 9.28 -4.56
C LEU A 102 -7.25 9.31 -3.66
N ILE A 103 -6.80 8.15 -3.19
CA ILE A 103 -5.60 8.02 -2.33
C ILE A 103 -4.32 8.27 -3.12
N THR A 104 -4.30 7.83 -4.38
CA THR A 104 -3.14 7.97 -5.27
C THR A 104 -2.73 9.43 -5.42
N ASN A 105 -3.69 10.35 -5.63
CA ASN A 105 -3.43 11.78 -5.73
C ASN A 105 -2.99 12.42 -4.39
N LEU A 106 -3.40 11.82 -3.27
CA LEU A 106 -3.04 12.29 -1.94
C LEU A 106 -1.55 12.13 -1.69
N ILE A 107 -1.01 11.00 -2.10
CA ILE A 107 0.38 10.65 -1.87
C ILE A 107 1.28 11.27 -2.95
N ILE A 108 0.79 11.44 -4.18
CA ILE A 108 1.53 12.10 -5.26
C ILE A 108 1.73 13.60 -4.99
N ASN A 109 0.71 14.32 -4.49
CA ASN A 109 0.75 15.77 -4.36
C ASN A 109 1.26 16.28 -3.00
N ALA A 110 1.11 15.52 -1.92
CA ALA A 110 1.64 15.91 -0.61
C ALA A 110 3.05 15.33 -0.43
N SER A 111 4.08 16.19 -0.53
CA SER A 111 5.44 15.92 0.01
C SER A 111 5.79 14.43 -0.06
N PHE A 112 5.83 13.90 -1.28
CA PHE A 112 5.79 12.47 -1.60
C PHE A 112 6.78 11.67 -0.74
N ARG A 113 7.96 12.25 -0.53
CA ARG A 113 9.05 11.67 0.22
C ARG A 113 8.74 11.59 1.71
N GLU A 114 8.16 12.63 2.30
CA GLU A 114 7.76 12.71 3.70
C GLU A 114 6.61 11.76 3.99
N SER A 115 5.61 11.72 3.11
CA SER A 115 4.47 10.79 3.19
C SER A 115 4.92 9.33 3.07
N LEU A 116 5.82 9.04 2.14
CA LEU A 116 6.42 7.71 2.00
C LEU A 116 7.29 7.35 3.20
N ASN A 117 8.12 8.27 3.71
CA ASN A 117 8.89 8.05 4.94
C ASN A 117 7.99 7.72 6.13
N TYR A 118 6.88 8.45 6.29
CA TYR A 118 5.92 8.23 7.35
C TYR A 118 5.26 6.85 7.23
N LEU A 119 4.78 6.50 6.04
CA LEU A 119 4.17 5.20 5.76
C LEU A 119 5.16 4.04 6.00
N LEU A 120 6.42 4.20 5.58
CA LEU A 120 7.47 3.24 5.85
C LEU A 120 7.84 3.15 7.33
N LYS A 121 7.76 4.25 8.09
CA LYS A 121 7.95 4.24 9.54
C LYS A 121 6.81 3.48 10.24
N LEU A 122 5.55 3.73 9.87
CA LEU A 122 4.39 2.99 10.41
C LEU A 122 4.53 1.48 10.21
N SER A 123 5.04 1.05 9.05
CA SER A 123 5.28 -0.37 8.78
C SER A 123 6.35 -1.04 9.67
N THR A 124 7.01 -0.24 10.53
CA THR A 124 7.99 -0.72 11.50
C THR A 124 7.48 -0.72 12.94
N GLU A 125 6.27 -0.23 13.18
CA GLU A 125 5.66 -0.19 14.51
C GLU A 125 5.22 -1.59 14.96
N GLU A 126 5.21 -1.81 16.27
CA GLU A 126 4.71 -3.03 16.89
C GLU A 126 3.20 -3.15 16.62
N ASN A 127 2.74 -4.33 16.20
CA ASN A 127 1.33 -4.60 15.85
C ASN A 127 0.80 -3.76 14.67
N PHE A 128 1.57 -3.66 13.59
CA PHE A 128 1.10 -2.99 12.38
C PHE A 128 -0.04 -3.75 11.66
N GLU A 129 -1.28 -3.38 11.93
CA GLU A 129 -2.49 -4.03 11.39
C GLU A 129 -2.78 -3.63 9.92
N GLY A 130 -2.31 -2.47 9.48
CA GLY A 130 -2.57 -1.89 8.16
C GLY A 130 -1.71 -2.44 7.01
N TRP A 131 -1.11 -3.63 7.15
CA TRP A 131 -0.08 -4.11 6.23
C TRP A 131 -0.57 -4.34 4.80
N LYS A 132 -1.80 -4.82 4.59
CA LYS A 132 -2.38 -4.99 3.23
C LYS A 132 -2.52 -3.64 2.52
N PHE A 133 -3.03 -2.64 3.23
CA PHE A 133 -3.18 -1.27 2.73
C PHE A 133 -1.83 -0.65 2.37
N PHE A 134 -0.84 -0.85 3.24
CA PHE A 134 0.53 -0.43 2.99
C PHE A 134 1.10 -1.00 1.69
N LEU A 135 0.89 -2.29 1.41
CA LEU A 135 1.37 -2.92 0.19
C LEU A 135 0.71 -2.33 -1.07
N ILE A 136 -0.62 -2.15 -1.04
CA ILE A 136 -1.37 -1.58 -2.16
C ILE A 136 -0.92 -0.16 -2.46
N ILE A 137 -0.77 0.66 -1.42
CA ILE A 137 -0.22 2.01 -1.57
C ILE A 137 1.16 1.93 -2.19
N LEU A 138 2.07 1.15 -1.60
CA LEU A 138 3.44 1.08 -2.06
C LEU A 138 3.54 0.68 -3.54
N GLN A 139 2.78 -0.33 -3.95
CA GLN A 139 2.71 -0.78 -5.34
C GLN A 139 2.18 0.31 -6.28
N THR A 140 1.14 1.03 -5.85
CA THR A 140 0.56 2.16 -6.60
C THR A 140 1.57 3.30 -6.78
N LEU A 141 2.37 3.60 -5.75
CA LEU A 141 3.41 4.63 -5.82
C LEU A 141 4.60 4.19 -6.68
N SER A 142 4.98 2.93 -6.60
CA SER A 142 6.06 2.37 -7.40
C SER A 142 5.70 2.31 -8.89
N SER A 143 4.46 1.95 -9.22
CA SER A 143 3.98 1.93 -10.62
C SER A 143 3.82 3.33 -11.21
N SER A 144 3.29 4.28 -10.43
CA SER A 144 3.05 5.65 -10.91
C SER A 144 4.31 6.54 -10.93
N ASN A 145 5.27 6.33 -10.03
CA ASN A 145 6.40 7.25 -9.84
C ASN A 145 7.73 6.56 -9.52
N ASN A 146 8.06 5.46 -10.24
CA ASN A 146 9.27 4.66 -9.99
C ASN A 146 10.58 5.47 -9.98
N LYS A 147 10.66 6.55 -10.77
CA LYS A 147 11.86 7.40 -10.84
C LYS A 147 12.19 8.05 -9.50
N VAL A 148 11.18 8.33 -8.68
CA VAL A 148 11.32 8.96 -7.36
C VAL A 148 11.29 7.91 -6.24
N THR A 149 10.38 6.94 -6.31
CA THR A 149 10.26 5.86 -5.30
C THR A 149 11.43 4.90 -5.31
N GLY A 150 11.87 4.48 -6.49
CA GLY A 150 12.84 3.39 -6.68
C GLY A 150 14.10 3.57 -5.82
N PRO A 151 14.87 4.66 -5.99
CA PRO A 151 16.10 4.88 -5.22
C PRO A 151 15.88 4.89 -3.71
N PHE A 152 14.75 5.46 -3.27
CA PHE A 152 14.40 5.56 -1.87
C PHE A 152 14.03 4.19 -1.27
N MET A 153 13.20 3.42 -1.98
CA MET A 153 12.80 2.08 -1.59
C MET A 153 13.96 1.09 -1.58
N HIS A 154 14.89 1.17 -2.55
CA HIS A 154 16.11 0.37 -2.52
C HIS A 154 16.94 0.62 -1.25
N LYS A 155 17.11 1.89 -0.86
CA LYS A 155 17.80 2.24 0.38
C LYS A 155 17.04 1.74 1.61
N TYR A 156 15.73 1.92 1.65
CA TYR A 156 14.88 1.49 2.75
C TYR A 156 14.91 -0.03 2.94
N LEU A 157 14.65 -0.81 1.90
CA LEU A 157 14.60 -2.29 1.97
C LEU A 157 15.94 -2.86 2.42
N LYS A 158 17.05 -2.30 1.93
CA LYS A 158 18.40 -2.69 2.39
C LYS A 158 18.62 -2.39 3.87
N SER A 159 18.16 -1.24 4.37
CA SER A 159 18.19 -0.91 5.80
C SER A 159 17.26 -1.80 6.61
N ARG A 160 16.11 -2.17 6.05
CA ARG A 160 15.10 -3.01 6.71
C ARG A 160 15.61 -4.44 6.91
N ILE A 161 16.40 -4.99 5.98
CA ILE A 161 17.10 -6.27 6.17
C ILE A 161 17.97 -6.25 7.42
N LYS A 162 18.78 -5.20 7.61
CA LYS A 162 19.60 -5.04 8.83
C LYS A 162 18.75 -5.01 10.09
N HIS A 163 17.67 -4.24 10.05
CA HIS A 163 16.75 -4.15 11.18
C HIS A 163 16.07 -5.50 11.49
N CYS A 164 15.67 -6.26 10.48
CA CYS A 164 15.11 -7.61 10.67
C CYS A 164 16.10 -8.52 11.41
N ALA A 165 17.40 -8.42 11.08
CA ALA A 165 18.45 -9.18 11.76
C ALA A 165 18.59 -8.78 13.23
N SER A 166 18.31 -7.52 13.58
CA SER A 166 18.39 -7.03 14.96
C SER A 166 17.15 -7.38 15.79
N VAL A 167 15.95 -7.30 15.20
CA VAL A 167 14.69 -7.62 15.89
C VAL A 167 14.50 -9.13 16.09
N ASN A 168 15.04 -9.93 15.18
CA ASN A 168 14.94 -11.38 15.20
C ASN A 168 13.49 -11.90 15.29
N ASN A 169 12.60 -11.35 14.45
CA ASN A 169 11.19 -11.75 14.36
C ASN A 169 10.85 -12.18 12.91
N LYS A 170 10.26 -13.37 12.76
CA LYS A 170 9.80 -13.93 11.47
C LYS A 170 8.81 -13.01 10.75
N GLU A 171 7.90 -12.37 11.49
CA GLU A 171 6.85 -11.51 10.93
C GLU A 171 7.43 -10.30 10.22
N THR A 172 8.49 -9.72 10.80
CA THR A 172 9.21 -8.59 10.20
C THR A 172 9.86 -8.99 8.87
N VAL A 173 10.36 -10.23 8.76
CA VAL A 173 10.94 -10.77 7.52
C VAL A 173 9.86 -11.08 6.49
N MET A 174 8.72 -11.65 6.91
CA MET A 174 7.56 -11.85 6.02
C MET A 174 7.08 -10.50 5.45
N HIS A 175 6.92 -9.50 6.31
CA HIS A 175 6.54 -8.15 5.88
C HIS A 175 7.58 -7.56 4.92
N LEU A 176 8.88 -7.72 5.17
CA LEU A 176 9.94 -7.30 4.26
C LEU A 176 9.80 -7.95 2.86
N LEU A 177 9.57 -9.27 2.81
CA LEU A 177 9.42 -10.00 1.55
C LEU A 177 8.19 -9.53 0.77
N LEU A 178 7.05 -9.36 1.44
CA LEU A 178 5.83 -8.84 0.83
C LEU A 178 6.01 -7.39 0.35
N THR A 179 6.69 -6.55 1.13
CA THR A 179 7.04 -5.17 0.75
C THR A 179 7.88 -5.14 -0.53
N ALA A 180 8.87 -6.03 -0.63
CA ALA A 180 9.71 -6.14 -1.81
C ALA A 180 8.92 -6.62 -3.04
N ARG A 181 7.97 -7.54 -2.88
CA ARG A 181 7.04 -7.96 -3.96
C ARG A 181 6.20 -6.80 -4.44
N ALA A 182 5.51 -6.10 -3.54
CA ALA A 182 4.68 -4.94 -3.89
C ALA A 182 5.50 -3.84 -4.57
N PHE A 183 6.72 -3.57 -4.08
CA PHE A 183 7.63 -2.59 -4.68
C PHE A 183 8.06 -2.94 -6.11
N THR A 184 8.24 -4.23 -6.41
CA THR A 184 8.73 -4.71 -7.72
C THR A 184 7.61 -5.04 -8.70
N ALA A 185 6.38 -5.22 -8.22
CA ALA A 185 5.19 -5.51 -9.02
C ALA A 185 4.58 -4.24 -9.64
N THR A 186 5.31 -3.61 -10.57
CA THR A 186 4.94 -2.30 -11.13
C THR A 186 4.29 -2.35 -12.51
N ASP A 187 4.24 -3.54 -13.13
CA ASP A 187 3.71 -3.76 -14.46
C ASP A 187 2.51 -4.72 -14.42
N MET A 188 1.67 -4.72 -15.46
CA MET A 188 0.61 -5.73 -15.62
C MET A 188 1.19 -7.08 -16.10
N ASP A 189 2.43 -7.09 -16.60
CA ASP A 189 3.16 -8.30 -16.95
C ASP A 189 3.74 -8.99 -15.70
N ILE A 190 3.16 -10.15 -15.37
CA ILE A 190 3.56 -10.98 -14.24
C ILE A 190 5.02 -11.43 -14.34
N GLN A 191 5.48 -11.85 -15.52
CA GLN A 191 6.85 -12.34 -15.70
C GLN A 191 7.86 -11.21 -15.50
N LYS A 192 7.55 -10.00 -15.97
CA LYS A 192 8.39 -8.82 -15.75
C LYS A 192 8.48 -8.45 -14.27
N ASN A 193 7.38 -8.58 -13.54
CA ASN A 193 7.36 -8.36 -12.08
C ASN A 193 8.20 -9.41 -11.34
N LEU A 194 8.08 -10.69 -11.72
CA LEU A 194 8.89 -11.78 -11.17
C LEU A 194 10.38 -11.57 -11.43
N ASN A 195 10.76 -11.17 -12.65
CA ASN A 195 12.14 -10.83 -12.99
C ASN A 195 12.66 -9.65 -12.14
N SER A 196 11.83 -8.62 -11.95
CA SER A 196 12.17 -7.46 -11.11
C SER A 196 12.37 -7.84 -9.65
N TYR A 197 11.53 -8.75 -9.13
CA TYR A 197 11.71 -9.31 -7.79
C TYR A 197 12.98 -10.17 -7.69
N ALA A 198 13.27 -10.99 -8.70
CA ALA A 198 14.48 -11.81 -8.76
C ALA A 198 15.75 -10.93 -8.74
N ASP A 199 15.76 -9.82 -9.49
CA ASP A 199 16.85 -8.85 -9.47
C ASP A 199 17.01 -8.21 -8.09
N TRP A 200 15.91 -7.80 -7.45
CA TRP A 200 15.94 -7.30 -6.08
C TRP A 200 16.48 -8.35 -5.10
N TYR A 201 16.02 -9.60 -5.19
CA TYR A 201 16.39 -10.68 -4.30
C TYR A 201 17.88 -11.03 -4.47
N LYS A 202 18.39 -11.06 -5.69
CA LYS A 202 19.82 -11.25 -5.98
C LYS A 202 20.67 -10.14 -5.36
N ALA A 203 20.32 -8.87 -5.60
CA ALA A 203 21.09 -7.73 -5.12
C ALA A 203 21.04 -7.56 -3.59
N ASN A 204 19.94 -7.96 -2.95
CA ASN A 204 19.75 -7.77 -1.52
C ASN A 204 20.06 -9.04 -0.74
N ILE A 205 19.38 -10.16 -1.01
CA ILE A 205 19.57 -11.42 -0.27
C ILE A 205 20.78 -12.20 -0.81
N GLY A 206 20.94 -12.27 -2.14
CA GLY A 206 22.06 -12.99 -2.76
C GLY A 206 23.43 -12.43 -2.38
N GLU A 207 23.50 -11.11 -2.18
CA GLU A 207 24.71 -10.36 -1.89
C GLU A 207 24.78 -9.84 -0.42
N MET A 208 23.92 -10.34 0.47
CA MET A 208 23.83 -9.80 1.84
C MET A 208 25.12 -9.92 2.68
N LYS A 209 26.02 -10.86 2.35
CA LYS A 209 27.33 -10.98 3.02
C LYS A 209 28.19 -9.71 2.94
N TYR A 210 27.97 -8.86 1.93
CA TYR A 210 28.81 -7.67 1.71
C TYR A 210 28.42 -6.51 2.64
N TYR A 211 27.26 -6.58 3.30
CA TYR A 211 26.79 -5.50 4.15
C TYR A 211 26.19 -5.93 5.50
N LEU A 212 26.07 -7.24 5.74
CA LEU A 212 25.73 -7.84 7.04
C LEU A 212 26.95 -8.45 7.71
N LYS A 213 26.98 -8.40 9.05
CA LYS A 213 27.93 -9.18 9.86
C LYS A 213 27.60 -10.68 9.79
N PRO A 214 28.54 -11.58 10.10
CA PRO A 214 28.28 -13.02 10.09
C PRO A 214 27.08 -13.45 10.95
N GLU A 215 26.91 -12.88 12.14
CA GLU A 215 25.79 -13.17 13.04
C GLU A 215 24.44 -12.67 12.49
N GLU A 216 24.42 -11.45 11.93
CA GLU A 216 23.24 -10.89 11.27
C GLU A 216 22.85 -11.73 10.05
N PHE A 217 23.83 -12.22 9.28
CA PHE A 217 23.63 -13.11 8.14
C PHE A 217 22.99 -14.44 8.57
N GLN A 218 23.50 -15.05 9.64
CA GLN A 218 22.96 -16.29 10.19
C GLN A 218 21.51 -16.10 10.65
N THR A 219 21.24 -15.00 11.36
CA THR A 219 19.91 -14.64 11.86
C THR A 219 18.92 -14.49 10.70
N ILE A 220 19.27 -13.73 9.66
CA ILE A 220 18.40 -13.54 8.49
C ILE A 220 18.15 -14.85 7.75
N LEU A 221 19.16 -15.69 7.54
CA LEU A 221 18.94 -17.00 6.90
C LEU A 221 18.02 -17.91 7.72
N HIS A 222 18.15 -17.88 9.04
CA HIS A 222 17.29 -18.67 9.91
C HIS A 222 15.83 -18.21 9.81
N LEU A 223 15.59 -16.89 9.92
CA LEU A 223 14.24 -16.33 9.78
C LEU A 223 13.65 -16.56 8.39
N LEU A 224 14.44 -16.40 7.32
CA LEU A 224 14.01 -16.73 5.97
C LEU A 224 13.61 -18.21 5.87
N GLN A 225 14.34 -19.11 6.53
CA GLN A 225 14.01 -20.53 6.56
C GLN A 225 12.71 -20.81 7.31
N GLU A 226 12.40 -20.08 8.39
CA GLU A 226 11.10 -20.15 9.09
C GLU A 226 9.94 -19.64 8.21
N CYS A 227 10.18 -18.60 7.42
CA CYS A 227 9.16 -18.03 6.53
C CYS A 227 8.72 -18.99 5.41
N ILE A 228 9.57 -19.95 5.00
CA ILE A 228 9.28 -20.87 3.89
C ILE A 228 7.96 -21.64 4.08
N ASP A 229 7.62 -21.97 5.32
CA ASP A 229 6.42 -22.79 5.59
C ASP A 229 5.11 -22.04 5.28
N TYR A 230 5.18 -20.69 5.24
CA TYR A 230 4.06 -19.80 4.90
C TYR A 230 4.03 -19.43 3.42
N GLU A 231 5.05 -19.79 2.65
CA GLU A 231 5.09 -19.50 1.22
C GLU A 231 4.26 -20.52 0.44
N MET A 232 3.36 -20.00 -0.39
CA MET A 232 2.44 -20.77 -1.23
C MET A 232 2.69 -20.57 -2.72
N GLU A 233 3.36 -19.49 -3.10
CA GLU A 233 3.55 -19.13 -4.51
C GLU A 233 4.81 -19.81 -5.07
N GLU A 234 4.62 -20.67 -6.08
CA GLU A 234 5.69 -21.48 -6.66
C GLU A 234 6.81 -20.64 -7.27
N ASP A 235 6.46 -19.57 -7.99
CA ASP A 235 7.42 -18.72 -8.69
C ASP A 235 8.42 -18.07 -7.73
N TYR A 236 7.95 -17.63 -6.56
CA TYR A 236 8.82 -17.01 -5.57
C TYR A 236 9.72 -18.04 -4.88
N LEU A 237 9.24 -19.26 -4.60
CA LEU A 237 10.07 -20.36 -4.09
C LEU A 237 11.14 -20.77 -5.10
N GLU A 238 10.80 -20.77 -6.39
CA GLU A 238 11.75 -21.03 -7.46
C GLU A 238 12.87 -19.97 -7.46
N ILE A 239 12.51 -18.69 -7.41
CA ILE A 239 13.47 -17.57 -7.28
C ILE A 239 14.37 -17.76 -6.04
N HIS A 240 13.79 -18.03 -4.87
CA HIS A 240 14.54 -18.16 -3.61
C HIS A 240 15.52 -19.34 -3.63
N SER A 241 15.15 -20.45 -4.27
CA SER A 241 15.97 -21.65 -4.35
C SER A 241 17.10 -21.55 -5.40
N THR A 242 16.84 -20.84 -6.51
CA THR A 242 17.74 -20.76 -7.67
C THR A 242 18.80 -19.68 -7.48
N ILE A 243 18.42 -18.47 -7.02
CA ILE A 243 19.35 -17.35 -6.87
C ILE A 243 20.51 -17.71 -5.94
N VAL A 244 21.74 -17.48 -6.40
CA VAL A 244 22.95 -17.74 -5.62
C VAL A 244 23.02 -16.77 -4.44
N ILE A 245 23.17 -17.33 -3.23
CA ILE A 245 23.46 -16.56 -2.01
C ILE A 245 24.92 -16.77 -1.68
N SER A 246 25.68 -15.68 -1.66
CA SER A 246 27.08 -15.71 -1.32
C SER A 246 27.25 -15.82 0.20
N PRO A 247 27.81 -16.92 0.75
CA PRO A 247 27.96 -17.07 2.19
C PRO A 247 29.21 -16.36 2.73
N PRO A 248 29.19 -15.87 3.97
CA PRO A 248 30.38 -15.66 4.79
C PRO A 248 31.11 -16.99 5.05
N VAL A 249 32.35 -16.91 5.53
CA VAL A 249 33.15 -18.10 5.90
C VAL A 249 32.37 -18.95 6.92
N LEU A 250 32.40 -20.27 6.75
CA LEU A 250 31.65 -21.28 7.55
C LEU A 250 30.11 -21.25 7.42
N CYS A 251 29.50 -20.29 6.73
CA CYS A 251 28.04 -20.19 6.62
C CYS A 251 27.46 -20.96 5.42
N SER A 252 28.29 -21.64 4.63
CA SER A 252 27.84 -22.37 3.43
C SER A 252 26.77 -23.40 3.73
N LYS A 253 26.89 -24.15 4.84
CA LYS A 253 25.90 -25.17 5.22
C LYS A 253 24.50 -24.59 5.45
N LEU A 254 24.41 -23.38 6.04
CA LEU A 254 23.14 -22.68 6.27
C LEU A 254 22.45 -22.30 4.96
N VAL A 255 23.20 -21.79 3.99
CA VAL A 255 22.66 -21.47 2.66
C VAL A 255 22.11 -22.72 1.96
N HIS A 256 22.83 -23.85 2.06
CA HIS A 256 22.36 -25.12 1.49
C HIS A 256 21.09 -25.63 2.17
N ALA A 257 21.02 -25.54 3.50
CA ALA A 257 19.83 -25.93 4.27
C ALA A 257 18.60 -25.10 3.87
N TYR A 258 18.75 -23.77 3.82
CA TYR A 258 17.71 -22.86 3.36
C TYR A 258 17.20 -23.22 1.95
N LYS A 259 18.10 -23.33 0.97
CA LYS A 259 17.75 -23.67 -0.41
C LYS A 259 17.09 -25.03 -0.55
N ASN A 260 17.54 -26.01 0.22
CA ASN A 260 16.92 -27.34 0.23
C ASN A 260 15.50 -27.29 0.79
N LYS A 261 15.26 -26.48 1.84
CA LYS A 261 13.90 -26.28 2.38
C LYS A 261 12.99 -25.61 1.34
N CYS A 262 13.46 -24.60 0.59
CA CYS A 262 12.69 -24.02 -0.52
C CYS A 262 12.29 -25.08 -1.56
N LYS A 263 13.24 -25.93 -1.98
CA LYS A 263 12.99 -27.00 -2.96
C LYS A 263 12.03 -28.07 -2.43
N GLN A 264 12.13 -28.40 -1.14
CA GLN A 264 11.22 -29.33 -0.48
C GLN A 264 9.80 -28.78 -0.45
N ARG A 265 9.64 -27.51 -0.05
CA ARG A 265 8.35 -26.82 -0.05
C ARG A 265 7.73 -26.74 -1.45
N LEU A 266 8.51 -26.38 -2.45
CA LEU A 266 8.08 -26.34 -3.85
C LEU A 266 7.57 -27.71 -4.33
N LYS A 267 8.26 -28.80 -3.95
CA LYS A 267 7.80 -30.17 -4.26
C LYS A 267 6.50 -30.53 -3.53
N GLN A 268 6.32 -30.07 -2.29
CA GLN A 268 5.09 -30.30 -1.53
C GLN A 268 3.89 -29.60 -2.20
N ILE A 269 4.04 -28.34 -2.59
CA ILE A 269 3.00 -27.57 -3.26
C ILE A 269 2.63 -28.22 -4.60
N LYS A 270 3.63 -28.55 -5.44
CA LYS A 270 3.43 -29.29 -6.71
C LYS A 270 2.82 -30.68 -6.52
N GLY A 271 3.03 -31.28 -5.34
CA GLY A 271 2.49 -32.58 -4.95
C GLY A 271 1.04 -32.52 -4.44
N GLY A 272 0.38 -31.36 -4.47
CA GLY A 272 -1.02 -31.21 -4.07
C GLY A 272 -1.24 -30.97 -2.58
N LEU A 273 -0.19 -30.62 -1.82
CA LEU A 273 -0.29 -30.28 -0.41
C LEU A 273 -0.90 -28.87 -0.27
N GLN A 274 -2.24 -28.82 -0.24
CA GLN A 274 -3.01 -27.67 0.22
C GLN A 274 -3.25 -27.86 1.73
N ASN A 275 -2.80 -26.90 2.55
CA ASN A 275 -2.87 -26.84 4.01
C ASN A 275 -1.67 -27.45 4.76
N VAL A 276 -0.77 -26.57 5.18
CA VAL A 276 -0.34 -26.58 6.59
C VAL A 276 -1.56 -26.09 7.37
N ASP A 277 -1.94 -26.75 8.46
CA ASP A 277 -2.98 -26.29 9.38
C ASP A 277 -2.78 -24.80 9.70
N ILE A 278 -3.51 -23.91 9.03
CA ILE A 278 -3.43 -22.47 9.26
C ILE A 278 -4.36 -22.16 10.44
N ASN A 279 -4.01 -22.65 11.63
CA ASN A 279 -4.52 -22.07 12.88
C ASN A 279 -3.84 -20.73 13.23
N GLU A 280 -3.00 -20.20 12.32
CA GLU A 280 -2.64 -18.77 12.24
C GLU A 280 -3.27 -18.10 11.00
N SER A 281 -4.40 -18.64 10.51
CA SER A 281 -5.26 -17.86 9.63
C SER A 281 -5.79 -16.73 10.49
N ILE A 282 -5.75 -15.51 9.98
CA ILE A 282 -6.52 -14.41 10.57
C ILE A 282 -7.98 -14.86 10.51
N VAL A 283 -8.44 -15.52 11.57
CA VAL A 283 -9.83 -15.89 11.75
C VAL A 283 -10.57 -14.57 11.87
N ILE A 284 -11.22 -14.19 10.78
CA ILE A 284 -12.22 -13.13 10.80
C ILE A 284 -13.43 -13.76 11.51
N GLU A 285 -13.52 -13.55 12.82
CA GLU A 285 -14.79 -13.66 13.51
C GLU A 285 -15.65 -12.47 13.06
N ILE A 286 -16.44 -12.68 12.01
CA ILE A 286 -17.58 -11.81 11.73
C ILE A 286 -18.58 -12.08 12.85
N SER A 287 -18.53 -11.26 13.89
CA SER A 287 -19.58 -11.22 14.90
C SER A 287 -20.82 -10.59 14.26
N ASN A 288 -21.91 -11.35 14.23
CA ASN A 288 -23.25 -10.86 13.88
C ASN A 288 -23.71 -9.75 14.83
#